data_AF-A0A1H8QZU9-F1
#
_entry.id   AF-A0A1H8QZU9-F1
#
_cell.length_a   1.000
_cell.length_b   1.000
_cell.length_c   1.000
_cell.angle_alpha   90.00
_cell.angle_beta   90.00
_cell.angle_gamma   90.00
#
_symmetry.space_group_name_H-M   'P 1'
#
loop_
_entity.id
_entity.type
_entity.pdbx_description
1 polymer ?
#
loop_
_entity_poly.entity_id
_entity_poly.type
_entity_poly.pdbx_seq_one_letter_code
_entity_poly.pdbx_strand_id
1 'polypeptide(L)'
;MAEHVAGHCLCGAVQVAVSGLSDEMSACHCDMCTRWSGSVQMGIEAPEAGVTVTGPVKTYQSSWFAERAWCDTCGSALWLRNVDGSETGFYEFVPGLFENAGGARLVRVVYADRAPEEFSLAGDHDRVSRKQYEAEHPHLNGRYEP
;
A
#
# COMPACT_ATOMS: atom_id res chain seq x y z
N MET A 1 6.43 -24.78 9.74
CA MET A 1 5.37 -23.79 10.00
C MET A 1 5.74 -22.58 9.17
N ALA A 2 4.83 -22.04 8.36
CA ALA A 2 5.14 -20.83 7.61
C ALA A 2 5.51 -19.74 8.62
N GLU A 3 6.61 -19.02 8.38
CA GLU A 3 6.98 -17.89 9.23
C GLU A 3 5.96 -16.79 8.98
N HIS A 4 5.25 -16.38 10.04
CA HIS A 4 4.23 -15.34 9.97
C HIS A 4 4.84 -14.04 10.46
N VAL A 5 4.70 -12.96 9.69
CA VAL A 5 5.08 -11.61 10.11
C VAL A 5 3.87 -10.99 10.82
N ALA A 6 4.05 -10.61 12.08
CA ALA A 6 3.03 -9.94 12.87
C ALA A 6 3.15 -8.42 12.73
N GLY A 7 2.00 -7.74 12.68
CA GLY A 7 1.93 -6.29 12.64
C GLY A 7 0.72 -5.74 13.39
N HIS A 8 0.74 -4.44 13.67
CA HIS A 8 -0.36 -3.77 14.36
C HIS A 8 -0.46 -2.29 13.99
N CYS A 9 -1.66 -1.73 14.12
CA CYS A 9 -1.86 -0.29 14.01
C CYS A 9 -1.25 0.48 15.19
N LEU A 10 -1.22 1.82 15.12
CA LEU A 10 -0.63 2.68 16.16
C LEU A 10 -1.15 2.39 17.58
N CYS A 11 -2.46 2.17 17.74
CA CYS A 11 -3.06 1.87 19.04
C CYS A 11 -3.06 0.39 19.44
N GLY A 12 -2.63 -0.51 18.55
CA GLY A 12 -2.63 -1.95 18.77
C GLY A 12 -4.00 -2.65 18.68
N ALA A 13 -5.09 -1.91 18.46
CA ALA A 13 -6.44 -2.48 18.39
C ALA A 13 -6.65 -3.37 17.15
N VAL A 14 -6.07 -2.97 16.01
CA VAL A 14 -5.97 -3.83 14.83
C VAL A 14 -4.63 -4.56 14.86
N GLN A 15 -4.70 -5.89 14.73
CA GLN A 15 -3.54 -6.77 14.62
C GLN A 15 -3.65 -7.58 13.32
N VAL A 16 -2.52 -7.74 12.64
CA VAL A 16 -2.39 -8.51 11.40
C VAL A 16 -1.34 -9.60 11.58
N ALA A 17 -1.58 -10.75 10.98
CA ALA A 17 -0.60 -11.82 10.84
C ALA A 17 -0.57 -12.25 9.38
N VAL A 18 0.62 -12.23 8.78
CA VAL A 18 0.78 -12.38 7.33
C VAL A 18 1.78 -13.47 7.01
N SER A 19 1.36 -14.42 6.18
CA SER A 19 2.23 -15.41 5.53
C SER A 19 2.56 -14.93 4.13
N GLY A 20 3.84 -14.96 3.74
CA GLY A 20 4.25 -14.53 2.41
C GLY A 20 4.18 -13.02 2.21
N LEU A 21 4.50 -12.24 3.24
CA LEU A 21 4.78 -10.81 3.10
C LEU A 21 6.02 -10.65 2.20
N SER A 22 5.92 -9.82 1.16
CA SER A 22 7.03 -9.55 0.24
C SER A 22 8.26 -8.95 0.95
N ASP A 23 9.46 -9.26 0.46
CA ASP A 23 10.69 -8.56 0.85
C ASP A 23 10.94 -7.29 0.04
N GLU A 24 9.99 -6.92 -0.82
CA GLU A 24 9.98 -5.71 -1.63
C GLU A 24 8.80 -4.82 -1.26
N MET A 25 9.02 -3.52 -1.28
CA MET A 25 7.99 -2.51 -1.11
C MET A 25 8.05 -1.46 -2.21
N SER A 26 6.88 -0.89 -2.50
CA SER A 26 6.72 0.20 -3.46
C SER A 26 6.28 1.49 -2.74
N ALA A 27 6.54 2.63 -3.37
CA ALA A 27 6.06 3.93 -2.92
C ALA A 27 5.30 4.64 -4.05
N CYS A 28 4.29 5.45 -3.72
CA CYS A 28 3.44 6.12 -4.69
C CYS A 28 3.11 7.56 -4.27
N HIS A 29 3.24 8.48 -5.24
CA HIS A 29 2.93 9.91 -5.11
C HIS A 29 1.69 10.35 -5.89
N CYS A 30 0.81 9.43 -6.28
CA CYS A 30 -0.45 9.81 -6.90
C CYS A 30 -1.36 10.59 -5.91
N ASP A 31 -2.30 11.40 -6.42
CA ASP A 31 -3.11 12.29 -5.57
C ASP A 31 -3.95 11.52 -4.53
N MET A 32 -4.47 10.33 -4.86
CA MET A 32 -5.17 9.46 -3.89
C MET A 32 -4.25 8.98 -2.76
N CYS A 33 -3.03 8.57 -3.10
CA CYS A 33 -2.04 8.10 -2.13
C CYS A 33 -1.61 9.22 -1.19
N THR A 34 -1.32 10.41 -1.75
CA THR A 34 -0.91 11.57 -0.94
C THR A 34 -2.04 12.12 -0.08
N ARG A 35 -3.29 12.10 -0.56
CA ARG A 35 -4.48 12.47 0.25
C ARG A 35 -4.73 11.50 1.39
N TRP A 36 -4.48 10.20 1.17
CA TRP A 36 -4.71 9.18 2.19
C TRP A 36 -3.63 9.15 3.27
N SER A 37 -2.35 9.23 2.89
CA SER A 37 -1.23 9.16 3.83
C SER A 37 -0.76 10.52 4.36
N GLY A 38 -1.20 11.62 3.72
CA GLY A 38 -0.69 12.97 3.98
C GLY A 38 0.71 13.24 3.39
N SER A 39 1.33 12.28 2.70
CA SER A 39 2.65 12.45 2.06
C SER A 39 2.87 11.45 0.91
N VAL A 40 3.73 10.45 1.09
CA VAL A 40 3.92 9.30 0.20
C VAL A 40 3.19 8.11 0.79
N GLN A 41 2.53 7.30 -0.04
CA GLN A 41 2.01 6.01 0.42
C GLN A 41 3.00 4.92 0.01
N MET A 42 3.28 4.00 0.93
CA MET A 42 4.09 2.82 0.64
C MET A 42 3.30 1.55 0.89
N GLY A 43 3.74 0.45 0.28
CA GLY A 43 3.01 -0.80 0.33
C GLY A 43 3.88 -2.03 0.15
N ILE A 44 3.52 -3.10 0.87
CA ILE A 44 4.16 -4.42 0.82
C ILE A 44 3.08 -5.43 0.46
N GLU A 45 3.29 -6.18 -0.61
CA GLU A 45 2.32 -7.16 -1.06
C GLU A 45 2.30 -8.42 -0.20
N ALA A 46 1.12 -9.00 -0.04
CA ALA A 46 0.91 -10.32 0.53
C ALA A 46 -0.33 -11.00 -0.04
N PRO A 47 -0.31 -12.32 -0.27
CA PRO A 47 -1.48 -13.05 -0.75
C PRO A 47 -2.59 -13.08 0.32
N GLU A 48 -3.83 -12.79 -0.07
CA GLU A 48 -4.99 -12.76 0.83
C GLU A 48 -5.18 -14.09 1.58
N ALA A 49 -4.88 -15.22 0.94
CA ALA A 49 -4.96 -16.55 1.55
C ALA A 49 -4.01 -16.72 2.76
N GLY A 50 -2.96 -15.90 2.86
CA GLY A 50 -1.97 -15.92 3.94
C GLY A 50 -2.23 -14.93 5.07
N VAL A 51 -3.33 -14.17 5.01
CA VAL A 51 -3.59 -13.02 5.89
C VAL A 51 -4.66 -13.33 6.94
N THR A 52 -4.38 -12.96 8.17
CA THR A 52 -5.38 -12.86 9.24
C THR A 52 -5.39 -11.44 9.80
N VAL A 53 -6.58 -10.88 9.96
CA VAL A 53 -6.77 -9.54 10.55
C VAL A 53 -7.79 -9.62 11.68
N THR A 54 -7.50 -8.94 12.79
CA THR A 54 -8.42 -8.78 13.91
C THR A 54 -8.51 -7.31 14.31
N GLY A 55 -9.62 -6.92 14.95
CA GLY A 55 -9.83 -5.56 15.44
C GLY A 55 -10.73 -4.68 14.56
N PRO A 56 -10.90 -3.41 14.93
CA PRO A 56 -11.85 -2.50 14.30
C PRO A 56 -11.28 -1.91 13.00
N VAL A 57 -11.57 -2.55 11.88
CA VAL A 57 -11.19 -2.12 10.53
C VAL A 57 -12.36 -1.42 9.86
N LYS A 58 -12.11 -0.27 9.22
CA LYS A 58 -13.01 0.32 8.23
C LYS A 58 -12.35 0.35 6.87
N THR A 59 -13.17 0.27 5.83
CA THR A 59 -12.75 0.35 4.43
C THR A 59 -13.49 1.47 3.70
N TYR A 60 -12.87 1.96 2.64
CA TYR A 60 -13.44 2.90 1.68
C TYR A 60 -13.03 2.46 0.28
N GLN A 61 -14.02 2.23 -0.58
CA GLN A 61 -13.79 1.95 -1.99
C GLN A 61 -13.33 3.25 -2.67
N SER A 62 -12.01 3.44 -2.72
CA SER A 62 -11.36 4.65 -3.20
C SER A 62 -11.36 4.82 -4.73
N SER A 63 -11.70 3.75 -5.44
CA SER A 63 -11.92 3.75 -6.89
C SER A 63 -12.81 2.57 -7.26
N TRP A 64 -13.22 2.48 -8.52
CA TRP A 64 -14.02 1.35 -9.00
C TRP A 64 -13.33 -0.01 -8.80
N PHE A 65 -11.99 -0.06 -8.77
CA PHE A 65 -11.22 -1.30 -8.69
C PHE A 65 -10.42 -1.46 -7.40
N ALA A 66 -10.33 -0.46 -6.51
CA ALA A 66 -9.49 -0.54 -5.31
C ALA A 66 -10.13 0.06 -4.06
N GLU A 67 -9.92 -0.62 -2.92
CA GLU A 67 -10.29 -0.15 -1.59
C GLU A 67 -9.08 0.17 -0.73
N ARG A 68 -9.30 1.02 0.29
CA ARG A 68 -8.32 1.40 1.31
C ARG A 68 -8.90 1.12 2.68
N ALA A 69 -8.07 0.68 3.61
CA ALA A 69 -8.48 0.31 4.95
C ALA A 69 -7.72 1.07 6.04
N TRP A 70 -8.41 1.41 7.12
CA TRP A 70 -7.80 2.04 8.30
C TRP A 70 -8.34 1.44 9.60
N CYS A 71 -7.59 1.63 10.69
CA CYS A 71 -8.06 1.34 12.03
C CYS A 71 -9.09 2.39 12.45
N ASP A 72 -10.31 1.97 12.77
CA ASP A 72 -11.40 2.87 13.17
C ASP A 72 -11.16 3.56 14.53
N THR A 73 -10.19 3.07 15.31
CA THR A 73 -9.85 3.64 16.61
C THR A 73 -8.80 4.74 16.53
N CYS A 74 -7.75 4.57 15.73
CA CYS A 74 -6.61 5.50 15.70
C CYS A 74 -6.34 6.14 14.33
N GLY A 75 -7.06 5.74 13.28
CA GLY A 75 -6.89 6.27 11.93
C GLY A 75 -5.67 5.75 11.18
N SER A 76 -4.84 4.86 11.76
CA SER A 76 -3.72 4.26 11.02
C SER A 76 -4.20 3.59 9.74
N ALA A 77 -3.60 3.96 8.62
CA ALA A 77 -3.70 3.23 7.36
C ALA A 77 -3.22 1.79 7.56
N LEU A 78 -3.93 0.82 6.97
CA LEU A 78 -3.65 -0.61 7.14
C LEU A 78 -3.21 -1.27 5.83
N TRP A 79 -4.02 -1.14 4.78
CA TRP A 79 -3.71 -1.67 3.44
C TRP A 79 -4.51 -0.95 2.36
N LEU A 80 -4.09 -1.18 1.12
CA LEU A 80 -4.96 -1.08 -0.05
C LEU A 80 -5.07 -2.45 -0.71
N ARG A 81 -6.13 -2.69 -1.46
CA ARG A 81 -6.23 -3.87 -2.34
C ARG A 81 -7.14 -3.61 -3.52
N ASN A 82 -6.90 -4.35 -4.59
CA ASN A 82 -7.82 -4.40 -5.71
C ASN A 82 -9.02 -5.29 -5.35
N VAL A 83 -10.21 -4.79 -5.64
CA VAL A 83 -11.51 -5.46 -5.42
C VAL A 83 -12.18 -5.90 -6.72
N ASP A 84 -11.61 -5.55 -7.87
CA ASP A 84 -12.05 -5.95 -9.19
C ASP A 84 -10.84 -6.16 -10.13
N GLY A 85 -11.03 -6.94 -11.20
CA GLY A 85 -10.02 -7.22 -12.22
C GLY A 85 -9.13 -8.44 -11.93
N SER A 86 -8.06 -8.59 -12.73
CA SER A 86 -7.15 -9.74 -12.65
C SER A 86 -6.12 -9.67 -11.52
N GLU A 87 -6.00 -8.53 -10.86
CA GLU A 87 -5.01 -8.26 -9.80
C GLU A 87 -5.63 -8.31 -8.39
N THR A 88 -6.79 -8.96 -8.24
CA THR A 88 -7.40 -9.24 -6.94
C THR A 88 -6.67 -10.37 -6.19
N GLY A 89 -6.96 -10.52 -4.89
CA GLY A 89 -6.43 -11.62 -4.07
C GLY A 89 -5.10 -11.31 -3.37
N PHE A 90 -4.69 -10.05 -3.41
CA PHE A 90 -3.52 -9.53 -2.70
C PHE A 90 -3.90 -8.33 -1.84
N TYR A 91 -3.26 -8.23 -0.68
CA TYR A 91 -3.19 -7.00 0.10
C TYR A 91 -1.89 -6.30 -0.21
N GLU A 92 -1.92 -4.97 -0.27
CA GLU A 92 -0.73 -4.13 -0.19
C GLU A 92 -0.76 -3.41 1.16
N PHE A 93 -0.06 -3.99 2.15
CA PHE A 93 -0.03 -3.51 3.53
C PHE A 93 0.87 -2.29 3.69
N VAL A 94 0.46 -1.36 4.55
CA VAL A 94 1.30 -0.22 4.91
C VAL A 94 2.51 -0.71 5.73
N PRO A 95 3.76 -0.36 5.34
CA PRO A 95 4.97 -0.87 6.00
C PRO A 95 5.02 -0.62 7.51
N GLY A 96 4.46 0.51 7.96
CA GLY A 96 4.45 0.92 9.36
C GLY A 96 3.64 0.00 10.30
N LEU A 97 2.90 -0.97 9.77
CA LEU A 97 2.28 -2.01 10.60
C LEU A 97 3.31 -2.99 11.17
N PHE A 98 4.43 -3.17 10.49
CA PHE A 98 5.42 -4.20 10.81
C PHE A 98 6.68 -3.56 11.37
N GLU A 99 7.31 -4.23 12.34
CA GLU A 99 8.62 -3.81 12.82
C GLU A 99 9.63 -3.80 11.66
N ASN A 100 10.32 -2.67 11.48
CA ASN A 100 11.24 -2.43 10.37
C ASN A 100 10.66 -2.82 8.99
N ALA A 101 9.37 -2.55 8.75
CA ALA A 101 8.68 -2.88 7.50
C ALA A 101 8.74 -4.38 7.13
N GLY A 102 8.88 -5.27 8.12
CA GLY A 102 9.07 -6.71 7.85
C GLY A 102 10.39 -7.03 7.15
N GLY A 103 11.35 -6.09 7.12
CA GLY A 103 12.61 -6.20 6.38
C GLY A 103 12.51 -5.87 4.89
N ALA A 104 11.36 -5.39 4.41
CA ALA A 104 11.17 -5.09 3.00
C ALA A 104 12.06 -3.93 2.51
N ARG A 105 12.59 -4.08 1.30
CA ARG A 105 13.42 -3.09 0.59
C ARG A 105 12.55 -2.28 -0.36
N LEU A 106 12.74 -0.95 -0.38
CA LEU A 106 12.13 -0.11 -1.40
C LEU A 106 12.77 -0.42 -2.76
N VAL A 107 11.97 -0.93 -3.71
CA VAL A 107 12.45 -1.26 -5.06
C VAL A 107 11.92 -0.30 -6.13
N ARG A 108 10.78 0.35 -5.87
CA ARG A 108 10.10 1.17 -6.87
C ARG A 108 9.36 2.35 -6.24
N VAL A 109 9.46 3.51 -6.91
CA VAL A 109 8.66 4.71 -6.65
C VAL A 109 7.85 5.05 -7.90
N VAL A 110 6.53 4.92 -7.83
CA VAL A 110 5.60 5.25 -8.92
C VAL A 110 5.02 6.64 -8.75
N TYR A 111 4.65 7.28 -9.87
CA TYR A 111 4.31 8.69 -9.92
C TYR A 111 5.45 9.57 -9.39
N ALA A 112 6.71 9.17 -9.60
CA ALA A 112 7.88 9.82 -9.01
C ALA A 112 8.04 11.30 -9.43
N ASP A 113 7.48 11.68 -10.58
CA ASP A 113 7.40 13.04 -11.10
C ASP A 113 6.34 13.92 -10.41
N ARG A 114 5.52 13.33 -9.52
CA ARG A 114 4.52 14.04 -8.70
C ARG A 114 4.97 14.24 -7.25
N ALA A 115 6.17 13.77 -6.89
CA ALA A 115 6.75 14.04 -5.58
C ALA A 115 6.95 15.57 -5.39
N PRO A 116 6.67 16.13 -4.20
CA PRO A 116 7.01 17.53 -3.91
C PRO A 116 8.50 17.82 -4.12
N GLU A 117 8.83 19.06 -4.47
CA GLU A 117 10.23 19.50 -4.53
C GLU A 117 10.93 19.22 -3.19
N GLU A 118 12.19 18.76 -3.27
CA GLU A 118 13.02 18.36 -2.12
C GLU A 118 12.53 17.15 -1.30
N PHE A 119 11.36 16.58 -1.62
CA PHE A 119 10.84 15.38 -0.96
C PHE A 119 11.22 14.13 -1.77
N SER A 120 12.32 13.48 -1.40
CA SER A 120 12.81 12.29 -2.11
C SER A 120 13.20 11.15 -1.18
N LEU A 121 12.86 9.93 -1.59
CA LEU A 121 13.31 8.70 -0.94
C LEU A 121 14.71 8.37 -1.44
N ALA A 122 15.67 8.28 -0.53
CA ALA A 122 17.04 7.89 -0.85
C ALA A 122 17.12 6.40 -1.23
N GLY A 123 18.23 6.02 -1.89
CA GLY A 123 18.49 4.64 -2.33
C GLY A 123 18.48 4.47 -3.84
N ASP A 124 18.87 3.28 -4.28
CA ASP A 124 18.84 2.86 -5.68
C ASP A 124 17.54 2.07 -5.92
N HIS A 125 16.56 2.72 -6.53
CA HIS A 125 15.23 2.19 -6.80
C HIS A 125 14.68 2.75 -8.10
N ASP A 126 13.78 2.00 -8.72
CA ASP A 126 13.17 2.40 -9.98
C ASP A 126 12.23 3.59 -9.76
N ARG A 127 12.46 4.67 -10.49
CA ARG A 127 11.61 5.87 -10.46
C ARG A 127 10.77 5.94 -11.72
N VAL A 128 9.47 5.70 -11.57
CA VAL A 128 8.53 5.62 -12.68
C VAL A 128 7.63 6.85 -12.67
N SER A 129 7.65 7.61 -13.75
CA SER A 129 6.76 8.76 -13.93
C SER A 129 5.30 8.31 -14.08
N ARG A 130 4.36 9.21 -13.83
CA ARG A 130 2.93 9.02 -14.10
C ARG A 130 2.70 8.49 -15.52
N LYS A 131 3.31 9.14 -16.51
CA LYS A 131 3.13 8.79 -17.92
C LYS A 131 3.58 7.36 -18.22
N GLN A 132 4.71 6.92 -17.64
CA GLN A 132 5.19 5.55 -17.81
C GLN A 132 4.27 4.55 -17.12
N TYR A 133 3.88 4.83 -15.87
CA TYR A 133 3.02 3.95 -15.09
C TYR A 133 1.64 3.77 -15.73
N GLU A 134 0.98 4.85 -16.15
CA GLU A 134 -0.35 4.80 -16.80
C GLU A 134 -0.32 4.13 -18.18
N ALA A 135 0.82 4.14 -18.88
CA ALA A 135 0.98 3.40 -20.13
C ALA A 135 1.01 1.88 -19.93
N GLU A 136 1.57 1.42 -18.80
CA GLU A 136 1.59 0.00 -18.39
C GLU A 136 0.28 -0.45 -17.74
N HIS A 137 -0.53 0.49 -17.24
CA HIS A 137 -1.79 0.23 -16.53
C HIS A 137 -2.97 0.94 -17.21
N PRO A 138 -3.39 0.49 -18.42
CA PRO A 138 -4.39 1.20 -19.21
C PRO A 138 -5.76 1.36 -18.53
N HIS A 139 -6.06 0.51 -17.54
CA HIS A 139 -7.28 0.58 -16.75
C HIS A 139 -7.38 1.87 -15.89
N LEU A 140 -6.26 2.57 -15.70
CA LEU A 140 -6.19 3.87 -15.01
C LEU A 140 -6.47 5.06 -15.94
N ASN A 141 -6.35 4.89 -17.26
CA ASN A 141 -6.48 5.97 -18.23
C ASN A 141 -7.90 6.55 -18.23
N GLY A 142 -8.02 7.84 -17.86
CA GLY A 142 -9.28 8.59 -17.89
C GLY A 142 -10.27 8.23 -16.78
N ARG A 143 -9.88 7.41 -15.79
CA ARG A 143 -10.73 7.01 -14.64
C ARG A 143 -10.12 7.37 -13.28
N TYR A 144 -9.04 8.15 -13.30
CA TYR A 144 -8.47 8.78 -12.12
C TYR A 144 -9.38 9.96 -11.73
N GLU A 145 -10.57 9.66 -11.20
CA GLU A 145 -11.54 10.63 -10.70
C GLU A 145 -11.62 10.51 -9.18
N PRO A 146 -11.51 11.63 -8.43
CA PRO A 146 -11.76 11.65 -6.99
C PRO A 146 -13.22 11.41 -6.63
#